data_AF-A0A0G1Q3Q8-F1
#
_entry.id   AF-A0A0G1Q3Q8-F1
#
_cell.length_a   1.000
_cell.length_b   1.000
_cell.length_c   1.000
_cell.angle_alpha   90.00
_cell.angle_beta   90.00
_cell.angle_gamma   90.00
#
_symmetry.space_group_name_H-M   'P 1'
#
loop_
_entity.id
_entity.type
_entity.pdbx_description
1 polymer ?
#
loop_
_entity_poly.entity_id
_entity_poly.type
_entity_poly.pdbx_seq_one_letter_code
_entity_poly.pdbx_strand_id
1 'polypeptide(L)'
;MAQFQVPQFIEVEDKIIGPLTLKQFMYLVVGGALLFILYFFLQFFLWFFAALIIAPLALALAFLKINGRPFIYFIMSVITFIFKPKLYLWKKTERQ
;
A
#
# COMPACT_ATOMS: atom_id res chain seq x y z
N MET A 1 0.71 13.89 42.29
CA MET A 1 0.26 12.97 41.22
C MET A 1 1.18 13.15 40.04
N ALA A 2 1.80 12.09 39.53
CA ALA A 2 2.64 12.18 38.34
C ALA A 2 1.76 12.38 37.10
N GLN A 3 2.04 13.41 36.31
CA GLN A 3 1.38 13.68 35.03
C GLN A 3 2.19 12.98 33.94
N PHE A 4 1.58 12.05 33.20
CA PHE A 4 2.20 11.40 32.05
C PHE A 4 1.79 12.13 30.76
N GLN A 5 2.76 12.39 29.89
CA GLN A 5 2.49 12.93 28.56
C GLN A 5 1.85 11.83 27.71
N VAL A 6 0.66 12.10 27.17
CA VAL A 6 0.00 11.18 26.24
C VAL A 6 0.76 11.25 24.90
N PRO A 7 1.27 10.13 24.38
CA PRO A 7 1.94 10.12 23.08
C PRO A 7 0.96 10.56 21.97
N GLN A 8 1.29 11.64 21.27
CA GLN A 8 0.42 12.23 20.23
C GLN A 8 0.72 11.72 18.81
N PHE A 9 1.78 10.93 18.61
CA PHE A 9 2.23 10.50 17.28
C PHE A 9 2.30 8.98 17.10
N ILE A 10 1.44 8.22 17.78
CA ILE A 10 1.40 6.75 17.64
C ILE A 10 0.96 6.29 16.24
N GLU A 11 0.29 7.16 15.50
CA GLU A 11 -0.27 6.85 14.17
C GLU A 11 0.73 7.11 13.04
N VAL A 12 1.79 7.88 13.29
CA VAL A 12 2.81 8.19 12.29
C VAL A 12 3.84 7.07 12.34
N GLU A 13 3.94 6.34 11.23
CA GLU A 13 4.91 5.27 11.11
C GLU A 13 6.35 5.82 11.09
N ASP A 14 7.25 5.15 11.81
CA ASP A 14 8.63 5.58 11.96
C ASP A 14 9.38 5.59 10.62
N LYS A 15 10.06 6.71 10.36
CA LYS A 15 10.94 6.86 9.20
C LYS A 15 12.32 6.31 9.55
N ILE A 16 12.53 5.05 9.21
CA ILE A 16 13.76 4.32 9.54
C ILE A 16 14.87 4.61 8.52
N ILE A 17 14.52 4.85 7.25
CA ILE A 17 15.47 5.02 6.14
C ILE A 17 15.30 6.43 5.56
N GLY A 18 16.03 7.39 6.13
CA GLY A 18 15.96 8.79 5.71
C GLY A 18 14.52 9.33 5.80
N PRO A 19 13.91 9.79 4.69
CA PRO A 19 12.53 10.27 4.70
C PRO A 19 11.47 9.16 4.62
N LEU A 20 11.87 7.90 4.43
CA LEU A 20 10.98 6.77 4.15
C LEU A 20 10.69 5.92 5.38
N THR A 21 9.44 5.46 5.48
CA THR A 21 9.10 4.37 6.40
C THR A 21 9.62 3.04 5.85
N LEU A 22 9.77 2.04 6.72
CA LEU A 22 10.26 0.72 6.30
C LEU A 22 9.34 0.07 5.26
N LYS A 23 8.02 0.29 5.34
CA LYS A 23 7.06 -0.19 4.32
C LYS A 23 7.26 0.50 2.98
N GLN A 24 7.42 1.83 2.99
CA GLN A 24 7.66 2.61 1.76
C GLN A 24 8.96 2.17 1.08
N PHE A 25 10.01 1.99 1.86
CA PHE A 25 11.28 1.46 1.35
C PHE A 25 11.10 0.07 0.72
N MET A 26 10.40 -0.85 1.38
CA MET A 26 10.12 -2.17 0.82
C MET A 26 9.36 -2.10 -0.50
N TYR A 27 8.34 -1.24 -0.64
CA TYR A 27 7.62 -1.09 -1.91
C TYR A 27 8.53 -0.65 -3.04
N LEU A 28 9.44 0.30 -2.78
CA LEU A 28 10.40 0.78 -3.79
C LEU A 28 11.45 -0.28 -4.14
N VAL A 29 11.99 -0.97 -3.13
CA VAL A 29 12.98 -2.04 -3.34
C VAL A 29 12.37 -3.20 -4.11
N VAL A 30 11.17 -3.65 -3.74
CA VAL A 30 10.49 -4.76 -4.44
C VAL A 30 10.16 -4.34 -5.88
N GLY A 31 9.63 -3.14 -6.10
CA GLY A 31 9.33 -2.63 -7.44
C GLY A 31 10.58 -2.48 -8.31
N GLY A 32 11.66 -1.92 -7.74
CA GLY A 32 12.94 -1.76 -8.42
C GLY A 32 13.62 -3.10 -8.73
N ALA A 33 13.64 -4.02 -7.77
CA ALA A 33 14.17 -5.36 -7.96
C ALA A 33 13.39 -6.14 -9.01
N LEU A 34 12.06 -6.04 -9.01
CA LEU A 34 11.22 -6.68 -10.03
C LEU A 34 11.54 -6.14 -11.42
N LEU A 35 11.66 -4.82 -11.58
CA LEU A 35 12.03 -4.22 -12.87
C LEU A 35 13.45 -4.56 -13.30
N PHE A 36 14.39 -4.60 -12.37
CA PHE A 36 15.76 -5.02 -12.64
C PHE A 36 15.81 -6.47 -13.12
N ILE A 37 15.09 -7.38 -12.47
CA ILE A 37 14.99 -8.78 -12.89
C ILE A 37 14.37 -8.86 -14.29
N LEU A 38 13.22 -8.22 -14.51
CA LEU A 38 12.54 -8.24 -15.81
C LEU A 38 13.40 -7.72 -16.97
N TYR A 39 14.34 -6.81 -16.70
CA TYR A 39 15.26 -6.30 -17.72
C TYR A 39 16.10 -7.40 -18.36
N PHE A 40 16.47 -8.45 -17.61
CA PHE A 40 17.26 -9.57 -18.14
C PHE A 40 16.44 -10.59 -18.92
N PHE A 41 15.12 -10.66 -18.66
CA PHE A 41 14.25 -11.67 -19.28
C PHE A 41 13.44 -11.14 -20.47
N LEU A 42 13.15 -9.84 -20.52
CA LEU A 42 12.29 -9.24 -21.53
C LEU A 42 13.10 -8.46 -22.57
N GLN A 43 12.60 -8.45 -23.81
CA GLN A 43 13.07 -7.48 -24.80
C GLN A 43 12.79 -6.05 -24.33
N PHE A 44 13.67 -5.10 -24.67
CA PHE A 44 13.59 -3.72 -24.19
C PHE A 44 12.20 -3.07 -24.35
N PHE A 45 11.53 -3.32 -25.49
CA PHE A 45 10.18 -2.83 -25.73
C PHE A 45 9.18 -3.36 -24.70
N LEU A 46 9.14 -4.67 -24.48
CA LEU A 46 8.25 -5.29 -23.49
C LEU A 46 8.60 -4.85 -22.06
N TRP A 47 9.89 -4.74 -21.76
CA TRP A 47 10.36 -4.23 -20.48
C TRP A 47 9.90 -2.79 -20.23
N PHE A 48 9.94 -1.93 -21.25
CA PHE A 48 9.48 -0.55 -21.14
C PHE A 48 7.99 -0.45 -20.79
N PHE A 49 7.13 -1.27 -21.41
CA PHE A 49 5.72 -1.33 -21.02
C PHE A 49 5.52 -1.87 -19.60
N ALA A 50 6.27 -2.89 -19.21
CA ALA A 50 6.22 -3.40 -17.84
C ALA A 50 6.66 -2.31 -16.83
N ALA A 51 7.71 -1.56 -17.13
CA ALA A 51 8.20 -0.42 -16.35
C ALA A 51 7.15 0.69 -16.22
N LEU A 52 6.45 1.00 -17.32
CA LEU A 52 5.39 2.00 -17.35
C LEU A 52 4.22 1.66 -16.40
N ILE A 53 3.99 0.38 -16.11
CA ILE A 53 2.93 -0.07 -15.20
C ILE A 53 3.47 -0.22 -13.77
N ILE A 54 4.59 -0.92 -13.61
CA ILE A 54 5.13 -1.31 -12.30
C ILE A 54 5.72 -0.11 -11.56
N ALA A 55 6.44 0.79 -12.23
CA ALA A 55 7.09 1.91 -11.56
C ALA A 55 6.07 2.89 -10.96
N PRO A 56 5.03 3.36 -11.68
CA PRO A 56 3.99 4.18 -11.08
C PRO A 56 3.22 3.46 -9.96
N LEU A 57 2.99 2.15 -10.09
CA LEU A 57 2.32 1.38 -9.04
C LEU A 57 3.16 1.32 -7.75
N ALA A 58 4.47 1.06 -7.86
CA ALA A 58 5.38 1.03 -6.72
C ALA A 58 5.47 2.42 -6.06
N LEU A 59 5.55 3.49 -6.85
CA LEU A 59 5.55 4.87 -6.36
C LEU A 59 4.22 5.23 -5.68
N ALA A 60 3.09 4.83 -6.27
CA ALA A 60 1.77 5.05 -5.68
C ALA A 60 1.63 4.31 -4.35
N LEU A 61 2.07 3.05 -4.27
CA LEU A 61 2.07 2.29 -3.03
C LEU A 61 2.93 2.94 -1.93
N ALA A 62 4.06 3.54 -2.30
CA ALA A 62 4.94 4.20 -1.35
C ALA A 62 4.43 5.59 -0.89
N PHE A 63 3.95 6.42 -1.82
CA PHE A 63 3.73 7.85 -1.53
C PHE A 63 2.26 8.30 -1.60
N LEU A 64 1.42 7.62 -2.36
CA LEU A 64 0.04 8.05 -2.54
C LEU A 64 -0.77 7.76 -1.27
N LYS A 65 -1.51 8.77 -0.82
CA LYS A 65 -2.48 8.65 0.26
C LYS A 65 -3.85 9.06 -0.27
N ILE A 66 -4.84 8.23 -0.05
CA ILE A 66 -6.23 8.49 -0.44
C ILE A 66 -7.04 8.61 0.86
N ASN A 67 -7.74 9.73 1.03
CA ASN A 67 -8.53 10.03 2.24
C ASN A 67 -7.71 9.90 3.54
N GLY A 68 -6.45 10.36 3.52
CA GLY A 68 -5.52 10.29 4.66
C GLY A 68 -4.94 8.89 4.93
N ARG A 69 -5.35 7.85 4.18
CA ARG A 69 -4.88 6.47 4.36
C ARG A 69 -3.87 6.08 3.28
N PRO A 70 -2.90 5.20 3.60
CA PRO A 70 -2.00 4.63 2.60
C PRO A 70 -2.75 3.95 1.44
N PHE A 71 -2.21 4.08 0.22
CA PHE A 71 -2.85 3.58 -1.01
C PHE A 71 -3.18 2.07 -0.98
N ILE A 72 -2.41 1.28 -0.23
CA ILE A 72 -2.67 -0.15 -0.06
C ILE A 72 -4.09 -0.45 0.46
N TYR A 73 -4.64 0.38 1.36
CA TYR A 73 -5.99 0.19 1.88
C TYR A 73 -7.06 0.47 0.82
N PHE A 74 -6.79 1.41 -0.08
CA PHE A 74 -7.67 1.68 -1.21
C PHE A 74 -7.71 0.48 -2.15
N ILE A 75 -6.55 -0.07 -2.52
CA ILE A 75 -6.46 -1.29 -3.34
C ILE A 75 -7.20 -2.45 -2.68
N MET A 76 -6.95 -2.70 -1.39
CA MET A 76 -7.65 -3.75 -0.65
C MET A 76 -9.16 -3.54 -0.65
N SER A 77 -9.64 -2.30 -0.52
CA SER A 77 -11.06 -1.97 -0.58
C SER A 77 -11.66 -2.21 -1.96
N VAL A 78 -10.93 -1.86 -3.03
CA VAL A 78 -11.34 -2.13 -4.42
C VAL A 78 -11.43 -3.62 -4.68
N ILE A 79 -10.41 -4.39 -4.29
CA ILE A 79 -10.40 -5.86 -4.41
C ILE A 79 -11.58 -6.43 -3.63
N THR A 80 -11.74 -6.04 -2.36
CA THR A 80 -12.85 -6.51 -1.51
C THR A 80 -14.19 -6.18 -2.15
N PHE A 81 -14.38 -4.99 -2.69
CA PHE A 81 -15.63 -4.58 -3.33
C PHE A 81 -15.97 -5.42 -4.57
N ILE A 82 -14.97 -5.78 -5.38
CA ILE A 82 -15.16 -6.58 -6.59
C ILE A 82 -15.52 -8.03 -6.25
N PHE A 83 -14.82 -8.63 -5.27
CA PHE A 83 -14.99 -10.04 -4.93
C PHE A 83 -16.07 -10.31 -3.89
N LYS A 84 -16.48 -9.31 -3.10
CA LYS A 84 -17.49 -9.49 -2.07
C LYS A 84 -18.86 -9.78 -2.72
N PRO A 85 -19.56 -10.84 -2.29
CA PRO A 85 -20.91 -11.09 -2.75
C PRO A 85 -21.80 -9.90 -2.39
N LYS A 86 -22.53 -9.39 -3.39
CA LYS A 86 -23.46 -8.26 -3.24
C LYS A 86 -24.80 -8.67 -2.61
N LEU A 87 -24.89 -9.89 -2.09
CA LEU A 87 -26.08 -10.39 -1.41
C LEU A 87 -26.07 -9.88 0.03
N TYR A 88 -26.80 -8.80 0.27
CA TYR A 88 -27.03 -8.26 1.59
C TYR A 88 -28.24 -8.96 2.21
N LEU A 89 -28.01 -10.09 2.88
CA LEU A 89 -29.05 -10.73 3.69
C LEU A 89 -29.18 -9.96 5.00
N TRP A 90 -30.38 -9.46 5.28
CA TRP A 90 -30.70 -8.89 6.57
C TRP A 90 -30.64 -9.99 7.63
N LYS A 91 -29.69 -9.87 8.56
CA LYS A 91 -29.57 -10.75 9.72
C LYS A 91 -29.99 -9.97 10.94
N LYS A 92 -31.11 -10.35 11.56
CA LYS A 92 -31.55 -9.79 12.83
C LYS A 92 -30.44 -10.08 13.85
N THR A 93 -29.70 -9.05 14.27
CA THR A 93 -28.77 -9.18 15.39
C THR A 93 -29.64 -9.33 16.63
N GLU A 94 -29.69 -10.53 17.21
CA GLU A 94 -30.19 -10.66 18.57
C GLU A 94 -29.26 -9.85 19.46
N ARG A 95 -29.82 -8.86 20.16
CA ARG A 95 -29.09 -8.13 21.19
C ARG A 95 -28.66 -9.14 22.25
N GLN A 96 -27.36 -9.26 22.47
CA GLN A 96 -26.83 -9.78 23.73
C GLN A 96 -26.80 -8.65 24.75
#